data_AF-A0A3B8IE26-F1
#
_entry.id   AF-A0A3B8IE26-F1
#
_cell.length_a   1.000
_cell.length_b   1.000
_cell.length_c   1.000
_cell.angle_alpha   90.00
_cell.angle_beta   90.00
_cell.angle_gamma   90.00
#
_symmetry.space_group_name_H-M   'P 1'
#
loop_
_entity.id
_entity.type
_entity.pdbx_description
1 polymer ?
#
loop_
_entity_poly.entity_id
_entity_poly.type
_entity_poly.pdbx_seq_one_letter_code
_entity_poly.pdbx_strand_id
1 'polypeptide(L)'
;MSFIVQSGKVDNFTSTIKDAQPWYTITYPQPFPAGMIPVISAQIQTYEGPDLPSIRLRNVTNTGFEVTITVAKGYQEKRFSTESLGWIAVAH
;
A
#
# COMPACT_ATOMS: atom_id res chain seq x y z
N MET A 1 12.50 25.48 -7.04
CA MET A 1 12.42 24.04 -6.67
C MET A 1 10.96 23.70 -6.46
N SER A 2 10.44 22.69 -7.15
CA SER A 2 9.02 22.31 -7.09
C SER A 2 8.91 20.90 -6.54
N PHE A 3 8.11 20.72 -5.50
CA PHE A 3 7.72 19.41 -5.00
C PHE A 3 6.49 18.92 -5.75
N ILE A 4 6.48 17.64 -6.14
CA ILE A 4 5.31 16.97 -6.71
C ILE A 4 4.75 16.05 -5.63
N VAL A 5 3.46 16.18 -5.35
CA VAL A 5 2.75 15.36 -4.36
C VAL A 5 1.57 14.70 -5.03
N GLN A 6 1.42 13.40 -4.81
CA GLN A 6 0.24 12.63 -5.23
C GLN A 6 -0.23 11.79 -4.04
N SER A 7 -1.54 11.57 -3.95
CA SER A 7 -2.15 10.79 -2.88
C SER A 7 -3.34 10.00 -3.38
N GLY A 8 -3.72 8.96 -2.66
CA GLY A 8 -4.90 8.19 -2.99
C GLY A 8 -5.33 7.27 -1.86
N LYS A 9 -6.43 6.55 -2.13
CA LYS A 9 -7.02 5.57 -1.23
C LYS A 9 -7.33 4.30 -2.00
N VAL A 10 -7.08 3.16 -1.38
CA VAL A 10 -7.53 1.85 -1.83
C VAL A 10 -8.57 1.36 -0.84
N ASP A 11 -9.82 1.27 -1.29
CA ASP A 11 -10.85 0.57 -0.54
C ASP A 11 -10.76 -0.93 -0.82
N ASN A 12 -11.24 -1.72 0.13
CA ASN A 12 -11.23 -3.17 0.07
C ASN A 12 -9.86 -3.83 -0.04
N PHE A 13 -8.88 -3.29 0.69
CA PHE A 13 -7.55 -3.81 0.82
C PHE A 13 -7.57 -5.10 1.68
N THR A 14 -7.13 -6.23 1.12
CA THR A 14 -7.23 -7.54 1.79
C THR A 14 -6.01 -8.43 1.49
N SER A 15 -5.71 -9.38 2.37
CA SER A 15 -4.70 -10.42 2.15
C SER A 15 -5.40 -11.76 1.97
N THR A 16 -5.37 -12.35 0.78
CA THR A 16 -5.85 -13.72 0.56
C THR A 16 -4.87 -14.73 1.17
N ILE A 17 -5.31 -15.59 2.11
CA ILE A 17 -4.46 -16.67 2.64
C ILE A 17 -4.67 -17.95 1.81
N LYS A 18 -3.79 -18.15 0.84
CA LYS A 18 -3.09 -19.41 0.57
C LYS A 18 -1.87 -19.08 -0.30
N ASP A 19 -0.70 -19.00 0.34
CA ASP A 19 0.64 -18.96 -0.27
C ASP A 19 1.07 -17.73 -1.10
N ALA A 20 0.20 -16.73 -1.32
CA ALA A 20 0.60 -15.45 -1.89
C ALA A 20 -0.19 -14.30 -1.25
N GLN A 21 0.47 -13.46 -0.46
CA GLN A 21 -0.09 -12.15 -0.13
C GLN A 21 -0.20 -11.38 -1.45
N PRO A 22 -1.41 -11.02 -1.93
CA PRO A 22 -1.53 -10.30 -3.18
C PRO A 22 -0.81 -8.97 -3.04
N TRP A 23 0.07 -8.69 -4.00
CA TRP A 23 0.66 -7.38 -4.17
C TRP A 23 -0.30 -6.55 -5.01
N TYR A 24 -0.71 -5.41 -4.48
CA TYR A 24 -1.51 -4.43 -5.17
C TYR A 24 -0.58 -3.44 -5.86
N THR A 25 -0.71 -3.32 -7.18
CA THR A 25 -0.02 -2.30 -7.95
C THR A 25 -0.81 -1.01 -7.90
N ILE A 26 -0.19 0.04 -7.38
CA ILE A 26 -0.73 1.41 -7.39
C ILE A 26 -0.02 2.18 -8.48
N THR A 27 -0.78 2.60 -9.49
CA THR A 27 -0.29 3.48 -10.56
C THR A 27 -0.62 4.91 -10.19
N TYR A 28 0.36 5.81 -10.29
CA TYR A 28 0.11 7.23 -10.09
C TYR A 28 -0.75 7.78 -11.24
N PRO A 29 -1.75 8.65 -10.95
CA PRO A 29 -2.55 9.30 -11.98
C PRO A 29 -1.70 10.04 -13.03
N GLN A 30 -0.60 10.64 -12.57
CA GLN A 30 0.43 11.20 -13.44
C GLN A 30 1.80 10.61 -13.07
N PRO A 31 2.57 10.07 -14.02
CA PRO A 31 3.93 9.65 -13.72
C PRO A 31 4.79 10.81 -13.20
N PHE A 32 5.59 10.56 -12.18
CA PHE A 32 6.65 11.48 -11.79
C PHE A 32 7.68 11.60 -12.93
N PRO A 33 8.38 12.75 -13.06
CA PRO A 33 9.41 12.93 -14.07
C PRO A 33 10.45 11.81 -14.08
N ALA A 34 11.00 11.51 -15.26
CA ALA A 34 12.04 10.50 -15.38
C ALA A 34 13.23 10.83 -14.46
N GLY A 35 13.67 9.85 -13.67
CA GLY A 35 14.74 10.02 -12.67
C GLY A 35 14.25 10.46 -11.28
N MET A 36 12.98 10.82 -11.11
CA MET A 36 12.39 11.13 -9.80
C MET A 36 11.65 9.91 -9.24
N ILE A 37 12.26 9.26 -8.25
CA ILE A 37 11.64 8.17 -7.50
C ILE A 37 11.00 8.78 -6.23
N PRO A 38 9.68 8.74 -6.06
CA PRO A 38 9.02 9.34 -4.91
C PRO A 38 9.29 8.56 -3.62
N VAL A 39 9.27 9.28 -2.49
CA VAL A 39 9.16 8.69 -1.15
C VAL A 39 7.67 8.48 -0.85
N ILE A 40 7.34 7.29 -0.34
CA ILE A 40 5.95 6.88 -0.09
C ILE A 40 5.72 6.68 1.40
N SER A 41 4.63 7.24 1.90
CA SER A 41 4.03 6.88 3.18
C SER A 41 2.63 6.31 2.91
N ALA A 42 2.37 5.10 3.39
CA ALA A 42 1.07 4.46 3.31
C ALA A 42 0.62 4.02 4.71
N GLN A 43 -0.68 4.01 4.95
CA GLN A 43 -1.26 3.67 6.24
C GLN A 43 -2.62 3.00 6.05
N ILE A 44 -2.90 2.04 6.92
CA ILE A 44 -4.22 1.45 7.06
C ILE A 44 -5.12 2.45 7.78
N GLN A 45 -6.32 2.69 7.25
CA GLN A 45 -7.24 3.72 7.70
C GLN A 45 -8.51 3.18 8.37
N THR A 46 -8.69 1.85 8.40
CA THR A 46 -9.79 1.17 9.09
C THR A 46 -9.26 -0.04 9.83
N TYR A 47 -9.90 -0.37 10.96
CA TYR A 47 -9.57 -1.55 11.75
C TYR A 47 -10.84 -2.39 11.91
N GLU A 48 -11.07 -3.28 10.95
CA GLU A 48 -12.31 -4.07 10.86
C GLU A 48 -12.10 -5.54 11.29
N GLY A 49 -10.89 -5.89 11.76
CA GLY A 49 -10.48 -7.26 12.06
C GLY A 49 -9.91 -7.45 13.46
N PRO A 50 -9.80 -8.70 13.93
CA PRO A 50 -9.17 -9.02 15.21
C PRO A 50 -7.63 -9.01 15.15
N ASP A 51 -7.05 -9.00 13.96
CA ASP A 51 -5.62 -9.12 13.74
C ASP A 51 -4.95 -7.75 13.65
N LEU A 52 -3.67 -7.67 14.01
CA LEU A 52 -2.86 -6.46 13.83
C LEU A 52 -2.24 -6.47 12.43
N PRO A 53 -2.75 -5.65 11.49
CA PRO A 53 -2.21 -5.62 10.14
C PRO A 53 -0.94 -4.75 10.07
N SER A 54 -0.06 -5.11 9.16
CA SER A 54 1.17 -4.38 8.84
C SER A 54 1.33 -4.32 7.33
N ILE A 55 1.79 -3.19 6.81
CA ILE A 55 1.97 -2.99 5.36
C ILE A 55 3.42 -3.23 4.94
N ARG A 56 3.59 -3.65 3.70
CA ARG A 56 4.91 -3.70 3.04
C ARG A 56 4.82 -3.02 1.68
N LEU A 57 5.85 -2.22 1.37
CA LEU A 57 5.99 -1.53 0.10
C LEU A 57 7.20 -2.11 -0.65
N ARG A 58 7.10 -2.23 -1.97
CA ARG A 58 8.24 -2.57 -2.84
C ARG A 58 8.05 -1.98 -4.25
N ASN A 59 9.06 -2.19 -5.10
CA ASN A 59 9.03 -1.85 -6.52
C ASN A 59 8.58 -0.40 -6.77
N VAL A 60 9.13 0.54 -6.01
CA VAL A 60 8.82 1.97 -6.16
C VAL A 60 9.51 2.50 -7.42
N THR A 61 8.72 3.00 -8.36
CA THR A 61 9.17 3.63 -9.59
C THR A 61 8.57 5.03 -9.71
N ASN A 62 8.86 5.73 -10.80
CA ASN A 62 8.20 7.01 -11.10
C ASN A 62 6.76 6.84 -11.64
N THR A 63 6.32 5.61 -11.95
CA THR A 63 4.97 5.31 -12.47
C THR A 63 4.06 4.69 -11.42
N GLY A 64 4.61 4.10 -10.36
CA GLY A 64 3.81 3.47 -9.31
C GLY A 64 4.63 2.79 -8.24
N PHE A 65 3.95 1.95 -7.46
CA PHE A 65 4.54 1.09 -6.44
C PHE A 65 3.68 -0.14 -6.20
N GLU A 66 4.25 -1.11 -5.49
CA GLU A 66 3.50 -2.28 -5.02
C GLU A 66 3.35 -2.24 -3.50
N VAL A 67 2.15 -2.60 -3.02
CA VAL A 67 1.83 -2.67 -1.59
C VAL A 67 1.13 -3.97 -1.25
N THR A 68 1.39 -4.51 -0.07
CA THR A 68 0.67 -5.66 0.46
C THR A 68 0.43 -5.52 1.96
N ILE A 69 -0.58 -6.24 2.45
CA ILE A 69 -0.94 -6.33 3.87
C ILE A 69 -0.48 -7.67 4.43
N THR A 70 0.07 -7.61 5.63
CA THR A 70 0.63 -8.76 6.34
C THR A 70 0.11 -8.78 7.76
N VAL A 71 -0.20 -9.95 8.29
CA VAL A 71 -0.61 -10.13 9.69
C VAL A 71 0.55 -10.73 10.49
N ALA A 72 0.63 -10.39 11.78
CA ALA A 72 1.67 -10.92 12.67
C ALA A 72 1.65 -12.46 12.71
N LYS A 73 2.83 -13.08 12.78
CA LYS A 73 2.97 -14.54 12.92
C LYS A 73 2.28 -14.99 14.21
N GLY A 74 1.30 -15.89 14.10
CA GLY A 74 0.48 -16.37 15.22
C GLY A 74 -1.02 -16.06 15.07
N TYR A 75 -1.37 -15.02 14.31
CA TYR A 75 -2.74 -14.60 14.01
C TYR A 75 -3.20 -15.09 12.63
N GLN A 76 -2.94 -16.36 12.30
CA GLN A 76 -3.26 -16.96 11.00
C GLN A 76 -4.71 -17.51 10.96
N GLU A 77 -5.58 -17.06 11.87
CA GLU A 77 -6.96 -17.53 11.95
C GLU A 77 -7.87 -16.77 10.97
N LYS A 78 -7.72 -17.06 9.67
CA LYS A 78 -8.80 -17.08 8.64
C LYS A 78 -9.91 -16.00 8.71
N ARG A 79 -9.64 -14.78 9.16
CA ARG A 79 -10.63 -13.71 9.18
C ARG A 79 -10.16 -12.57 8.30
N PHE A 80 -10.73 -12.57 7.09
CA PHE A 80 -10.56 -11.48 6.14
C PHE A 80 -11.45 -10.32 6.61
N SER A 81 -10.88 -9.43 7.41
CA SER A 81 -11.41 -8.08 7.49
C SER A 81 -10.91 -7.32 6.26
N THR A 82 -11.85 -6.61 5.67
CA THR A 82 -11.58 -5.72 4.56
C THR A 82 -11.14 -4.39 5.14
N GLU A 83 -9.96 -3.89 4.73
CA GLU A 83 -9.43 -2.63 5.22
C GLU A 83 -9.36 -1.58 4.13
N SER A 84 -9.10 -0.33 4.51
CA SER A 84 -8.77 0.73 3.59
C SER A 84 -7.33 1.19 3.80
N LEU A 85 -6.65 1.50 2.70
CA LEU A 85 -5.27 1.98 2.70
C LEU A 85 -5.22 3.39 2.11
N GLY A 86 -4.74 4.35 2.88
CA GLY A 86 -4.38 5.68 2.38
C GLY A 86 -2.89 5.75 2.05
N TRP A 87 -2.51 6.50 1.01
CA TRP A 87 -1.12 6.71 0.64
C TRP A 87 -0.84 8.14 0.17
N ILE A 88 0.40 8.59 0.39
CA ILE A 88 0.97 9.85 -0.09
C ILE A 88 2.35 9.54 -0.68
N ALA A 89 2.62 10.06 -1.87
CA ALA A 89 3.88 9.99 -2.59
C ALA A 89 4.42 11.40 -2.85
N VAL A 90 5.68 11.64 -2.48
CA VAL A 90 6.34 12.95 -2.62
C VAL A 90 7.67 12.80 -3.35
N ALA A 91 7.90 13.63 -4.37
CA ALA A 91 9.18 13.73 -5.06
C ALA A 91 9.60 15.20 -5.20
N HIS A 92 10.91 15.41 -5.37
CA HIS A 92 11.57 16.70 -5.57
C HIS A 92 12.56 16.61 -6.72
#